data_AF-A0A5R1Z3U0-F1
#
_entry.id   AF-A0A5R1Z3U0-F1
#
_cell.length_a   1.000
_cell.length_b   1.000
_cell.length_c   1.000
_cell.angle_alpha   90.00
_cell.angle_beta   90.00
_cell.angle_gamma   90.00
#
_symmetry.space_group_name_H-M   'P 1'
#
loop_
_entity.id
_entity.type
_entity.pdbx_description
1 polymer ?
#
loop_
_entity_poly.entity_id
_entity_poly.type
_entity_poly.pdbx_seq_one_letter_code
_entity_poly.pdbx_strand_id
1 'polypeptide(L)'
;MFIISGRTMLKKAQQEGYAVPAFNIHNLETLQVVVETAAELRSPLIVAGTPGTFSYAGVGNIVAIAAELAKSWNHPLAVHLDHHEKLADIKMKVAAGVRSVMIDGSHFPFADNIALVKSVVDYCHRYDVSVEAELGRLGGQEDDLIVDGKDALYTHPEQAREFVEKTGIDSLAIAIGTAHGLSGSEPHLRAHGTLAPGVWRL
;
A
#
# COMPACT_ATOMS: atom_id res chain seq x y z
N MET A 1 -14.64 -6.90 -14.36
CA MET A 1 -13.21 -6.88 -13.98
C MET A 1 -13.16 -7.19 -12.49
N PHE A 2 -12.47 -8.24 -12.06
CA PHE A 2 -12.45 -8.68 -10.65
C PHE A 2 -11.27 -8.10 -9.84
N ILE A 3 -10.20 -7.69 -10.53
CA ILE A 3 -9.14 -6.87 -9.92
C ILE A 3 -9.56 -5.40 -10.03
N ILE A 4 -9.70 -4.74 -8.88
CA ILE A 4 -10.21 -3.38 -8.76
C ILE A 4 -9.21 -2.46 -8.05
N SER A 5 -9.42 -1.14 -8.18
CA SER A 5 -8.67 -0.15 -7.42
C SER A 5 -8.95 -0.25 -5.91
N GLY A 6 -7.95 0.05 -5.08
CA GLY A 6 -8.10 0.16 -3.63
C GLY A 6 -8.91 1.40 -3.20
N ARG A 7 -9.10 2.38 -4.08
CA ARG A 7 -9.68 3.68 -3.75
C ARG A 7 -11.05 3.57 -3.07
N THR A 8 -11.98 2.80 -3.65
CA THR A 8 -13.35 2.70 -3.14
C THR A 8 -13.43 1.92 -1.83
N MET A 9 -12.67 0.81 -1.72
CA MET A 9 -12.69 -0.02 -0.52
C MET A 9 -12.08 0.72 0.69
N LEU A 10 -10.99 1.47 0.49
CA LEU A 10 -10.35 2.24 1.56
C LEU A 10 -11.22 3.43 2.00
N LYS A 11 -11.86 4.14 1.07
CA LYS A 11 -12.82 5.21 1.40
C LYS A 11 -14.01 4.69 2.19
N LYS A 12 -14.54 3.52 1.82
CA LYS A 12 -15.64 2.87 2.55
C LYS A 12 -15.19 2.48 3.96
N ALA A 13 -14.01 1.89 4.10
CA ALA A 13 -13.43 1.50 5.38
C ALA A 13 -13.28 2.69 6.33
N GLN A 14 -12.76 3.82 5.83
CA GLN A 14 -12.68 5.07 6.58
C GLN A 14 -14.06 5.60 7.01
N GLN A 15 -15.06 5.54 6.13
CA GLN A 15 -16.41 6.04 6.44
C GLN A 15 -17.15 5.18 7.47
N GLU A 16 -16.90 3.88 7.45
CA GLU A 16 -17.60 2.89 8.29
C GLU A 16 -16.79 2.48 9.53
N GLY A 17 -15.58 3.00 9.71
CA GLY A 17 -14.76 2.80 10.92
C GLY A 17 -14.13 1.41 11.02
N TYR A 18 -13.64 0.87 9.90
CA TYR A 18 -12.89 -0.38 9.85
C TYR A 18 -11.63 -0.25 8.99
N ALA A 19 -10.74 -1.26 9.04
CA ALA A 19 -9.56 -1.34 8.18
C ALA A 19 -9.70 -2.48 7.16
N VAL A 20 -9.15 -2.29 5.95
CA VAL A 20 -9.05 -3.36 4.95
C VAL A 20 -7.73 -4.10 5.17
N PRO A 21 -7.73 -5.43 5.33
CA PRO A 21 -6.48 -6.18 5.45
C PRO A 21 -5.71 -6.17 4.12
N ALA A 22 -4.41 -5.85 4.20
CA ALA A 22 -3.44 -6.01 3.13
C ALA A 22 -2.46 -7.12 3.52
N PHE A 23 -2.44 -8.21 2.77
CA PHE A 23 -1.55 -9.35 3.04
C PHE A 23 -0.54 -9.53 1.93
N ASN A 24 0.75 -9.60 2.28
CA ASN A 24 1.79 -9.98 1.35
C ASN A 24 1.65 -11.45 0.97
N ILE A 25 1.69 -11.73 -0.33
CA ILE A 25 1.70 -13.08 -0.89
C ILE A 25 3.10 -13.41 -1.41
N HIS A 26 3.42 -14.70 -1.47
CA HIS A 26 4.72 -15.18 -1.94
C HIS A 26 4.63 -16.33 -2.93
N ASN A 27 3.49 -17.01 -3.00
CA ASN A 27 3.23 -18.17 -3.87
C ASN A 27 1.73 -18.37 -4.10
N LEU A 28 1.37 -19.45 -4.80
CA LEU A 28 -0.03 -19.78 -5.07
C LEU A 28 -0.81 -20.04 -3.77
N GLU A 29 -0.24 -20.82 -2.84
CA GLU A 29 -0.91 -21.27 -1.63
C GLU A 29 -1.25 -20.09 -0.70
N THR A 30 -0.33 -19.13 -0.55
CA THR A 30 -0.57 -17.90 0.23
C THR A 30 -1.63 -17.01 -0.41
N LEU A 31 -1.66 -16.91 -1.75
CA LEU A 31 -2.70 -16.17 -2.45
C LEU A 31 -4.06 -16.85 -2.33
N GLN A 32 -4.13 -18.18 -2.45
CA GLN A 32 -5.36 -18.96 -2.28
C GLN A 32 -5.96 -18.76 -0.89
N VAL A 33 -5.19 -19.05 0.16
CA VAL A 33 -5.72 -19.01 1.54
C VAL A 33 -6.25 -17.63 1.90
N VAL A 34 -5.57 -16.56 1.48
CA VAL A 34 -5.99 -15.18 1.76
C VAL A 34 -7.28 -14.83 1.02
N VAL A 35 -7.40 -15.19 -0.27
CA VAL A 35 -8.60 -14.89 -1.06
C VAL A 35 -9.80 -15.72 -0.59
N GLU A 36 -9.60 -17.00 -0.34
CA GLU A 36 -10.63 -17.93 0.16
C GLU A 36 -11.17 -17.45 1.52
N THR A 37 -10.28 -17.16 2.46
CA THR A 37 -10.66 -16.68 3.80
C THR A 37 -11.40 -15.34 3.73
N ALA A 38 -10.92 -14.39 2.93
CA ALA A 38 -11.60 -13.10 2.76
C ALA A 38 -13.01 -13.26 2.17
N ALA A 39 -13.17 -14.15 1.20
CA ALA A 39 -14.47 -14.44 0.58
C ALA A 39 -15.44 -15.09 1.57
N GLU A 40 -14.99 -16.08 2.34
CA GLU A 40 -15.80 -16.74 3.38
C GLU A 40 -16.27 -15.76 4.46
N LEU A 41 -15.37 -14.86 4.89
CA LEU A 41 -15.67 -13.82 5.88
C LEU A 41 -16.38 -12.60 5.30
N ARG A 42 -16.56 -12.54 3.97
CA ARG A 42 -17.11 -11.38 3.24
C ARG A 42 -16.37 -10.08 3.56
N SER A 43 -15.07 -10.16 3.81
CA SER A 43 -14.19 -9.02 4.09
C SER A 43 -13.61 -8.47 2.79
N PRO A 44 -13.54 -7.15 2.57
CA PRO A 44 -12.70 -6.62 1.48
C PRO A 44 -11.24 -7.04 1.66
N LEU A 45 -10.50 -7.12 0.55
CA LEU A 45 -9.14 -7.64 0.55
C LEU A 45 -8.22 -6.88 -0.39
N ILE A 46 -7.00 -6.62 0.11
CA ILE A 46 -5.84 -6.23 -0.68
C ILE A 46 -4.82 -7.38 -0.62
N VAL A 47 -4.40 -7.88 -1.78
CA VAL A 47 -3.26 -8.80 -1.89
C VAL A 47 -2.04 -8.00 -2.34
N ALA A 48 -1.01 -7.98 -1.52
CA ALA A 48 0.18 -7.16 -1.69
C ALA A 48 1.39 -8.01 -2.10
N GLY A 49 2.38 -7.38 -2.73
CA GLY A 49 3.65 -8.01 -3.03
C GLY A 49 4.77 -7.00 -3.20
N THR A 50 5.93 -7.28 -2.63
CA THR A 50 7.13 -6.45 -2.78
C THR A 50 7.73 -6.61 -4.17
N PRO A 51 8.73 -5.78 -4.57
CA PRO A 51 9.45 -5.98 -5.82
C PRO A 51 10.02 -7.41 -5.95
N GLY A 52 10.49 -8.00 -4.83
CA GLY A 52 10.98 -9.36 -4.75
C GLY A 52 9.91 -10.40 -5.12
N THR A 53 8.71 -10.30 -4.52
CA THR A 53 7.56 -11.18 -4.85
C THR A 53 7.23 -11.12 -6.34
N PHE A 54 7.11 -9.92 -6.92
CA PHE A 54 6.75 -9.77 -8.33
C PHE A 54 7.85 -10.24 -9.28
N SER A 55 9.11 -10.09 -8.90
CA SER A 55 10.25 -10.61 -9.65
C SER A 55 10.31 -12.13 -9.63
N TYR A 56 10.01 -12.75 -8.47
CA TYR A 56 10.07 -14.19 -8.30
C TYR A 56 8.91 -14.91 -9.01
N ALA A 57 7.67 -14.53 -8.71
CA ALA A 57 6.48 -15.23 -9.21
C ALA A 57 6.08 -14.78 -10.63
N GLY A 58 6.50 -13.58 -11.06
CA GLY A 58 6.14 -12.97 -12.32
C GLY A 58 4.79 -12.24 -12.25
N VAL A 59 4.78 -10.99 -12.71
CA VAL A 59 3.61 -10.09 -12.63
C VAL A 59 2.36 -10.68 -13.29
N GLY A 60 2.50 -11.22 -14.52
CA GLY A 60 1.37 -11.80 -15.25
C GLY A 60 0.76 -13.01 -14.53
N ASN A 61 1.59 -13.82 -13.85
CA ASN A 61 1.12 -14.98 -13.11
C ASN A 61 0.32 -14.55 -11.88
N ILE A 62 0.84 -13.60 -11.09
CA ILE A 62 0.14 -13.07 -9.91
C ILE A 62 -1.22 -12.48 -10.33
N VAL A 63 -1.23 -11.63 -11.37
CA VAL A 63 -2.48 -11.01 -11.86
C VAL A 63 -3.46 -12.07 -12.36
N ALA A 64 -3.01 -13.07 -13.13
CA ALA A 64 -3.88 -14.11 -13.67
C ALA A 64 -4.50 -14.98 -12.57
N ILE A 65 -3.68 -15.44 -11.61
CA ILE A 65 -4.15 -16.27 -10.49
C ILE A 65 -5.10 -15.48 -9.60
N ALA A 66 -4.74 -14.25 -9.23
CA ALA A 66 -5.58 -13.40 -8.40
C ALA A 66 -6.93 -13.10 -9.06
N ALA A 67 -6.94 -12.82 -10.37
CA ALA A 67 -8.16 -12.59 -11.13
C ALA A 67 -9.06 -13.83 -11.18
N GLU A 68 -8.49 -15.02 -11.35
CA GLU A 68 -9.26 -16.27 -11.41
C GLU A 68 -9.84 -16.65 -10.04
N LEU A 69 -9.07 -16.49 -8.95
CA LEU A 69 -9.56 -16.71 -7.59
C LEU A 69 -10.67 -15.72 -7.24
N ALA A 70 -10.44 -14.42 -7.45
CA ALA A 70 -11.44 -13.38 -7.22
C ALA A 70 -12.74 -13.64 -7.98
N LYS A 71 -12.65 -14.10 -9.23
CA LYS A 71 -13.81 -14.47 -10.05
C LYS A 71 -14.51 -15.72 -9.52
N SER A 72 -13.76 -16.77 -9.19
CA SER A 72 -14.30 -18.06 -8.72
C SER A 72 -15.09 -17.91 -7.42
N TRP A 73 -14.63 -17.03 -6.54
CA TRP A 73 -15.30 -16.69 -5.28
C TRP A 73 -16.31 -15.55 -5.40
N ASN A 74 -16.49 -14.98 -6.59
CA ASN A 74 -17.27 -13.77 -6.84
C ASN A 74 -16.93 -12.63 -5.85
N HIS A 75 -15.64 -12.44 -5.59
CA HIS A 75 -15.10 -11.55 -4.56
C HIS A 75 -14.02 -10.65 -5.17
N PRO A 76 -14.38 -9.43 -5.63
CA PRO A 76 -13.41 -8.48 -6.16
C PRO A 76 -12.37 -8.06 -5.12
N LEU A 77 -11.11 -7.95 -5.55
CA LEU A 77 -9.97 -7.61 -4.69
C LEU A 77 -9.03 -6.61 -5.38
N ALA A 78 -8.13 -6.00 -4.61
CA ALA A 78 -7.04 -5.22 -5.18
C ALA A 78 -5.73 -6.01 -5.16
N VAL A 79 -5.02 -6.03 -6.28
CA VAL A 79 -3.60 -6.43 -6.32
C VAL A 79 -2.78 -5.15 -6.13
N HIS A 80 -1.92 -5.14 -5.12
CA HIS A 80 -1.15 -3.99 -4.67
C HIS A 80 0.36 -4.21 -4.83
N LEU A 81 1.04 -3.21 -5.38
CA LEU A 81 2.50 -3.15 -5.40
C LEU A 81 2.99 -2.56 -4.10
N ASP A 82 3.67 -3.34 -3.27
CA ASP A 82 4.16 -2.93 -1.97
C ASP A 82 5.60 -2.41 -2.08
N HIS A 83 5.92 -1.26 -1.49
CA HIS A 83 7.26 -0.63 -1.51
C HIS A 83 7.98 -0.63 -2.87
N HIS A 84 7.30 -0.22 -3.95
CA HIS A 84 7.96 -0.06 -5.25
C HIS A 84 8.61 1.33 -5.38
N GLU A 85 9.78 1.42 -5.99
CA GLU A 85 10.56 2.69 -6.01
C GLU A 85 10.64 3.34 -7.40
N LYS A 86 10.34 2.60 -8.48
CA LYS A 86 10.66 3.02 -9.85
C LYS A 86 9.41 3.18 -10.70
N LEU A 87 9.19 4.38 -11.21
CA LEU A 87 8.06 4.70 -12.11
C LEU A 87 7.97 3.74 -13.31
N ALA A 88 9.10 3.40 -13.96
CA ALA A 88 9.10 2.50 -15.12
C ALA A 88 8.57 1.09 -14.79
N ASP A 89 8.93 0.57 -13.62
CA ASP A 89 8.48 -0.73 -13.13
C ASP A 89 6.98 -0.71 -12.78
N ILE A 90 6.53 0.35 -12.09
CA ILE A 90 5.10 0.57 -11.80
C ILE A 90 4.29 0.64 -13.10
N LYS A 91 4.76 1.39 -14.12
CA LYS A 91 4.07 1.50 -15.42
C LYS A 91 3.86 0.14 -16.08
N MET A 92 4.89 -0.71 -16.07
CA MET A 92 4.83 -2.06 -16.62
C MET A 92 3.80 -2.93 -15.87
N LYS A 93 3.80 -2.88 -14.53
CA LYS A 93 2.87 -3.66 -13.69
C LYS A 93 1.42 -3.20 -13.80
N VAL A 94 1.19 -1.89 -13.90
CA VAL A 94 -0.15 -1.31 -14.17
C VAL A 94 -0.66 -1.77 -15.54
N ALA A 95 0.19 -1.75 -16.57
CA ALA A 95 -0.17 -2.24 -17.90
C ALA A 95 -0.50 -3.75 -17.89
N ALA A 96 0.14 -4.52 -17.01
CA ALA A 96 -0.11 -5.95 -16.83
C ALA A 96 -1.41 -6.28 -16.07
N GLY A 97 -2.11 -5.29 -15.51
CA GLY A 97 -3.42 -5.48 -14.87
C GLY A 97 -3.49 -5.13 -13.37
N VAL A 98 -2.40 -4.67 -12.77
CA VAL A 98 -2.39 -4.19 -11.39
C VAL A 98 -3.21 -2.90 -11.24
N ARG A 99 -3.97 -2.77 -10.14
CA ARG A 99 -4.89 -1.63 -9.91
C ARG A 99 -4.69 -0.90 -8.58
N SER A 100 -3.68 -1.27 -7.79
CA SER A 100 -3.24 -0.53 -6.61
C SER A 100 -1.71 -0.52 -6.55
N VAL A 101 -1.09 0.60 -6.22
CA VAL A 101 0.38 0.71 -6.17
C VAL A 101 0.80 1.57 -4.98
N MET A 102 1.88 1.21 -4.32
CA MET A 102 2.64 2.08 -3.42
C MET A 102 3.91 2.50 -4.13
N ILE A 103 4.16 3.81 -4.16
CA ILE A 103 5.47 4.36 -4.52
C ILE A 103 6.18 4.79 -3.23
N ASP A 104 7.28 4.12 -2.93
CA ASP A 104 8.11 4.47 -1.78
C ASP A 104 9.23 5.44 -2.19
N GLY A 105 8.99 6.72 -1.91
CA GLY A 105 9.96 7.79 -2.01
C GLY A 105 10.44 8.31 -0.66
N SER A 106 10.16 7.58 0.44
CA SER A 106 10.38 8.01 1.82
C SER A 106 11.85 8.36 2.13
N HIS A 107 12.78 7.77 1.39
CA HIS A 107 14.20 8.02 1.53
C HIS A 107 14.68 9.32 0.87
N PHE A 108 13.90 9.92 -0.03
CA PHE A 108 14.20 11.19 -0.69
C PHE A 108 13.86 12.41 0.18
N PRO A 109 14.51 13.57 -0.07
CA PRO A 109 14.06 14.85 0.48
C PRO A 109 12.57 15.12 0.15
N PHE A 110 11.86 15.81 1.05
CA PHE A 110 10.41 16.02 0.96
C PHE A 110 9.91 16.53 -0.40
N ALA A 111 10.60 17.51 -0.99
CA ALA A 111 10.24 18.06 -2.30
C ALA A 111 10.43 17.06 -3.46
N ASP A 112 11.49 16.25 -3.39
CA ASP A 112 11.80 15.22 -4.39
C ASP A 112 10.81 14.05 -4.28
N ASN A 113 10.45 13.66 -3.04
CA ASN A 113 9.41 12.66 -2.79
C ASN A 113 8.06 13.13 -3.38
N ILE A 114 7.65 14.38 -3.13
CA ILE A 114 6.43 14.95 -3.76
C ILE A 114 6.50 14.85 -5.29
N ALA A 115 7.62 15.23 -5.91
CA ALA A 115 7.75 15.20 -7.37
C ALA A 115 7.65 13.77 -7.93
N LEU A 116 8.33 12.81 -7.29
CA LEU A 116 8.28 11.39 -7.65
C LEU A 116 6.86 10.84 -7.53
N VAL A 117 6.24 11.00 -6.36
CA VAL A 117 4.90 10.48 -6.09
C VAL A 117 3.88 11.10 -7.02
N LYS A 118 3.93 12.41 -7.23
CA LYS A 118 3.03 13.08 -8.17
C LYS A 118 3.15 12.50 -9.59
N SER A 119 4.37 12.18 -10.05
CA SER A 119 4.57 11.58 -11.37
C SER A 119 3.93 10.19 -11.50
N VAL A 120 3.90 9.42 -10.40
CA VAL A 120 3.22 8.11 -10.33
C VAL A 120 1.72 8.30 -10.29
N VAL A 121 1.20 9.21 -9.46
CA VAL A 121 -0.23 9.58 -9.39
C VAL A 121 -0.77 9.98 -10.76
N ASP A 122 -0.10 10.94 -11.43
CA ASP A 122 -0.49 11.44 -12.76
C ASP A 122 -0.54 10.31 -13.80
N TYR A 123 0.33 9.29 -13.69
CA TYR A 123 0.28 8.12 -14.55
C TYR A 123 -0.88 7.18 -14.20
N CYS A 124 -0.93 6.74 -12.93
CA CYS A 124 -1.81 5.68 -12.43
C CYS A 124 -3.29 6.06 -12.49
N HIS A 125 -3.64 7.30 -12.16
CA HIS A 125 -5.04 7.75 -12.17
C HIS A 125 -5.67 7.71 -13.56
N ARG A 126 -4.87 7.75 -14.64
CA ARG A 126 -5.37 7.59 -16.03
C ARG A 126 -5.87 6.17 -16.34
N TYR A 127 -5.51 5.19 -15.51
CA TYR A 127 -5.85 3.77 -15.67
C TYR A 127 -6.72 3.24 -14.51
N ASP A 128 -7.35 4.14 -13.74
CA ASP A 128 -8.13 3.81 -12.54
C ASP A 128 -7.33 2.95 -11.54
N VAL A 129 -6.08 3.37 -11.29
CA VAL A 129 -5.17 2.75 -10.32
C VAL A 129 -5.05 3.66 -9.10
N SER A 130 -5.26 3.11 -7.90
CA SER A 130 -5.02 3.85 -6.65
C SER A 130 -3.53 3.93 -6.34
N VAL A 131 -3.10 5.06 -5.79
CA VAL A 131 -1.71 5.28 -5.39
C VAL A 131 -1.61 5.55 -3.90
N GLU A 132 -0.84 4.70 -3.24
CA GLU A 132 -0.30 4.91 -1.90
C GLU A 132 1.10 5.50 -1.99
N ALA A 133 1.47 6.29 -0.98
CA ALA A 133 2.85 6.73 -0.78
C ALA A 133 3.18 6.75 0.71
N GLU A 134 4.46 6.78 1.03
CA GLU A 134 4.95 6.88 2.40
C GLU A 134 5.55 8.26 2.68
N LEU A 135 5.25 8.77 3.88
CA LEU A 135 5.93 9.91 4.46
C LEU A 135 6.39 9.61 5.89
N GLY A 136 7.70 9.67 6.11
CA GLY A 136 8.35 9.21 7.34
C GLY A 136 9.38 8.14 6.98
N ARG A 137 9.97 7.48 7.98
CA ARG A 137 10.68 6.21 7.75
C ARG A 137 10.26 5.25 8.83
N LEU A 138 9.75 4.08 8.42
CA LEU A 138 9.49 2.97 9.33
C LEU A 138 10.81 2.30 9.71
N GLY A 139 10.96 1.90 10.98
CA GLY A 139 12.08 1.06 11.42
C GLY A 139 11.82 -0.42 11.09
N GLY A 140 12.84 -1.27 11.17
CA GLY A 140 12.68 -2.74 11.03
C GLY A 140 13.32 -3.32 9.78
N GLN A 141 12.94 -4.55 9.42
CA GLN A 141 13.47 -5.27 8.27
C GLN A 141 12.39 -5.50 7.21
N GLU A 142 12.68 -5.11 5.97
CA GLU A 142 11.88 -5.36 4.78
C GLU A 142 12.75 -5.98 3.68
N ASP A 143 12.44 -7.22 3.28
CA ASP A 143 13.32 -8.01 2.40
C ASP A 143 14.79 -7.95 2.91
N ASP A 144 15.70 -7.35 2.12
CA ASP A 144 17.13 -7.16 2.45
C ASP A 144 17.45 -5.78 3.08
N LEU A 145 16.47 -4.90 3.23
CA LEU A 145 16.63 -3.56 3.82
C LEU A 145 16.40 -3.61 5.33
N ILE A 146 17.36 -3.06 6.09
CA ILE A 146 17.26 -2.93 7.55
C ILE A 146 17.36 -1.45 7.92
N VAL A 147 16.32 -0.92 8.56
CA VAL A 147 16.27 0.45 9.10
C VAL A 147 16.34 0.38 10.63
N ASP A 148 17.32 1.07 11.23
CA ASP A 148 17.43 1.14 12.70
C ASP A 148 16.23 1.92 13.27
N GLY A 149 15.62 1.40 14.34
CA GLY A 149 14.49 2.05 15.01
C GLY A 149 14.80 3.44 15.59
N LYS A 150 16.08 3.80 15.76
CA LYS A 150 16.50 5.16 16.14
C LYS A 150 16.37 6.18 15.00
N ASP A 151 16.46 5.70 13.76
CA ASP A 151 16.32 6.51 12.55
C ASP A 151 14.86 6.54 12.07
N ALA A 152 13.96 5.82 12.75
CA ALA A 152 12.52 5.91 12.51
C ALA A 152 12.01 7.30 12.90
N LEU A 153 11.53 8.04 11.91
CA LEU A 153 11.04 9.41 12.07
C LEU A 153 9.51 9.39 12.01
N TYR A 154 8.87 9.88 13.07
CA TYR A 154 7.42 10.07 13.10
C TYR A 154 6.97 11.03 11.99
N THR A 155 5.85 10.72 11.36
CA THR A 155 5.23 11.60 10.37
C THR A 155 4.69 12.86 11.05
N HIS A 156 5.09 14.04 10.56
CA HIS A 156 4.53 15.30 11.01
C HIS A 156 3.16 15.57 10.36
N PRO A 157 2.10 15.85 11.13
CA PRO A 157 0.75 16.09 10.61
C PRO A 157 0.63 17.15 9.50
N GLU A 158 1.29 18.30 9.68
CA GLU A 158 1.24 19.39 8.68
C GLU A 158 1.96 19.01 7.40
N GLN A 159 3.07 18.27 7.49
CA GLN A 159 3.75 17.75 6.31
C GLN A 159 2.91 16.70 5.60
N ALA A 160 2.22 15.82 6.33
CA ALA A 160 1.30 14.84 5.75
C ALA A 160 0.16 15.53 4.98
N ARG A 161 -0.43 16.60 5.55
CA ARG A 161 -1.46 17.40 4.87
C ARG A 161 -0.93 17.99 3.57
N GLU A 162 0.21 18.69 3.63
CA GLU A 162 0.84 19.28 2.45
C GLU A 162 1.20 18.23 1.40
N PHE A 163 1.71 17.08 1.83
CA PHE A 163 2.11 15.99 0.95
C PHE A 163 0.92 15.42 0.18
N VAL A 164 -0.20 15.12 0.87
CA VAL A 164 -1.43 14.63 0.24
C VAL A 164 -1.98 15.68 -0.74
N GLU A 165 -2.04 16.95 -0.35
CA GLU A 165 -2.54 18.05 -1.20
C GLU A 165 -1.70 18.22 -2.47
N LYS A 166 -0.38 18.13 -2.37
CA LYS A 166 0.53 18.34 -3.52
C LYS A 166 0.66 17.13 -4.44
N THR A 167 0.51 15.92 -3.90
CA THR A 167 0.69 14.67 -4.66
C THR A 167 -0.60 14.15 -5.26
N GLY A 168 -1.74 14.30 -4.57
CA GLY A 168 -3.02 13.73 -4.98
C GLY A 168 -3.15 12.23 -4.77
N ILE A 169 -2.36 11.64 -3.86
CA ILE A 169 -2.44 10.23 -3.47
C ILE A 169 -3.81 9.84 -2.88
N ASP A 170 -4.10 8.53 -2.91
CA ASP A 170 -5.34 7.93 -2.45
C ASP A 170 -5.28 7.43 -1.01
N SER A 171 -4.10 6.98 -0.58
CA SER A 171 -3.76 6.59 0.78
C SER A 171 -2.35 7.06 1.13
N LEU A 172 -2.08 7.22 2.43
CA LEU A 172 -0.77 7.63 2.94
C LEU A 172 -0.35 6.67 4.04
N ALA A 173 0.79 6.00 3.86
CA ALA A 173 1.48 5.29 4.92
C ALA A 173 2.20 6.31 5.82
N ILE A 174 1.95 6.21 7.13
CA ILE A 174 2.51 7.10 8.15
C ILE A 174 3.31 6.33 9.18
N ALA A 175 4.45 6.90 9.59
CA ALA A 175 5.27 6.41 10.67
C ALA A 175 4.73 6.93 12.01
N ILE A 176 4.10 6.03 12.78
CA ILE A 176 3.56 6.31 14.12
C ILE A 176 4.19 5.48 15.23
N GLY A 177 5.33 4.84 14.95
CA GLY A 177 6.04 3.95 15.89
C GLY A 177 5.89 2.46 15.59
N THR A 178 5.33 2.12 14.43
CA THR A 178 5.35 0.76 13.84
C THR A 178 6.72 0.45 13.25
N ALA A 179 7.02 -0.84 13.12
CA ALA A 179 8.22 -1.35 12.47
C ALA A 179 7.88 -2.59 11.64
N HIS A 180 8.64 -2.84 10.56
CA HIS A 180 8.51 -4.06 9.77
C HIS A 180 9.19 -5.24 10.46
N GLY A 181 8.52 -6.39 10.42
CA GLY A 181 8.99 -7.62 11.06
C GLY A 181 8.90 -7.60 12.58
N LEU A 182 9.65 -8.51 13.22
CA LEU A 182 9.69 -8.59 14.68
C LEU A 182 10.58 -7.48 15.23
N SER A 183 9.96 -6.52 15.91
CA SER A 183 10.71 -5.56 16.73
C SER A 183 11.16 -6.25 18.03
N GLY A 184 12.43 -6.05 18.40
CA GLY A 184 12.99 -6.55 19.67
C GLY A 184 12.46 -5.82 20.92
N SER A 185 11.56 -4.86 20.73
CA SER A 185 10.95 -4.06 21.80
C SER A 185 9.46 -3.86 21.55
N GLU A 186 8.69 -3.67 22.63
CA GLU A 186 7.25 -3.38 22.55
C GLU A 186 6.98 -2.13 21.68
N PRO A 187 6.05 -2.20 20.70
CA PRO A 187 5.76 -1.08 19.81
C PRO A 187 5.08 0.05 20.57
N HIS A 188 5.61 1.27 20.44
CA HIS A 188 5.07 2.47 21.09
C HIS A 188 4.34 3.33 20.06
N LEU A 189 3.03 3.09 19.89
CA LEU A 189 2.20 3.80 18.92
C LEU A 189 1.80 5.19 19.44
N ARG A 190 2.06 6.23 18.64
CA ARG A 190 1.62 7.60 18.95
C ARG A 190 0.25 7.89 18.35
N ALA A 191 -0.80 7.68 19.14
CA ALA A 191 -2.19 7.97 18.75
C ALA A 191 -2.58 9.46 18.87
N HIS A 192 -1.79 10.29 19.56
CA HIS A 192 -2.14 11.69 19.85
C HIS A 192 -1.21 12.70 19.15
N GLY A 193 -1.75 13.35 18.12
CA GLY A 193 -1.40 14.69 17.66
C GLY A 193 -2.71 15.44 17.42
N THR A 194 -2.83 16.70 17.85
CA THR A 194 -4.02 17.53 17.57
C THR A 194 -4.13 17.77 16.07
N LEU A 195 -4.82 16.86 15.39
CA LEU A 195 -5.21 16.96 13.99
C LEU A 195 -6.45 17.85 13.89
N ALA A 196 -6.41 18.87 13.04
CA ALA A 196 -7.56 19.73 12.77
C ALA A 196 -8.77 18.87 12.36
N PRO A 197 -10.01 19.23 12.79
CA PRO A 197 -11.20 18.49 12.41
C PRO A 197 -11.35 18.48 10.88
N GLY A 198 -11.34 17.28 10.29
CA GLY A 198 -11.46 17.07 8.85
C GLY A 198 -10.28 16.37 8.18
N VAL A 199 -9.19 16.11 8.91
CA VAL A 199 -7.97 15.54 8.32
C VAL A 199 -8.00 14.00 8.34
N TRP A 200 -8.32 13.33 9.44
CA TRP A 200 -8.56 11.87 9.46
C TRP A 200 -9.45 11.49 10.65
N ARG A 201 -10.51 10.70 10.43
CA ARG A 201 -11.06 9.81 11.47
C ARG A 201 -10.62 8.41 11.09
N LEU A 202 -9.98 7.72 12.03
CA LEU A 202 -9.90 6.25 12.01
C LEU A 202 -11.31 5.68 12.22
#